data_AF-A0A8J8SYK8-F1
#
_entry.id   AF-A0A8J8SYK8-F1
#
_cell.length_a   1.000
_cell.length_b   1.000
_cell.length_c   1.000
_cell.angle_alpha   90.00
_cell.angle_beta   90.00
_cell.angle_gamma   90.00
#
_symmetry.space_group_name_H-M   'P 1'
#
loop_
_entity.id
_entity.type
_entity.pdbx_description
1 polymer ?
#
loop_
_entity_poly.entity_id
_entity_poly.type
_entity_poly.pdbx_seq_one_letter_code
_entity_poly.pdbx_strand_id
1 'polypeptide(L)'
;MIRITRPGGRVAILEFSRPTGRILGRAYLAFFKRILPRVGQAISPNASNAYGYLPASVLEFPDGQAMLDLMAARGLSDCSGTPMTLGIATLYIGTKPVLAASGPKAEGGHGVA
;
A
#
# COMPACT_ATOMS: atom_id res chain seq x y z
N MET A 1 -7.09 6.66 5.40
CA MET A 1 -5.99 7.59 5.74
C MET A 1 -6.19 9.01 5.18
N ILE A 2 -6.61 9.18 3.92
CA ILE A 2 -6.75 10.52 3.30
C ILE A 2 -7.59 11.54 4.07
N ARG A 3 -8.65 11.09 4.78
CA ARG A 3 -9.52 11.97 5.57
C ARG A 3 -8.74 12.76 6.64
N ILE A 4 -7.79 12.10 7.30
CA ILE A 4 -7.04 12.66 8.45
C ILE A 4 -5.72 13.32 8.03
N THR A 5 -5.20 13.02 6.85
CA THR A 5 -3.99 13.66 6.32
C THR A 5 -4.28 15.12 6.00
N ARG A 6 -3.39 16.05 6.37
CA ARG A 6 -3.49 17.46 5.96
C ARG A 6 -3.32 17.60 4.44
N PRO A 7 -3.91 18.62 3.80
CA PRO A 7 -3.60 18.95 2.39
C PRO A 7 -2.08 19.13 2.19
N GLY A 8 -1.54 18.58 1.11
CA GLY A 8 -0.09 18.51 0.83
C GLY A 8 0.66 17.48 1.69
N GLY A 9 0.00 16.78 2.62
CA GLY A 9 0.59 15.73 3.43
C GLY A 9 0.76 14.42 2.66
N ARG A 10 1.78 13.63 3.04
CA ARG A 10 2.07 12.33 2.44
C ARG A 10 1.44 11.19 3.23
N VAL A 11 1.00 10.17 2.51
CA VAL A 11 0.55 8.88 3.00
C VAL A 11 1.59 7.85 2.56
N ALA A 12 2.20 7.16 3.51
CA ALA A 12 3.15 6.08 3.28
C ALA A 12 2.57 4.77 3.80
N ILE A 13 2.61 3.72 2.98
CA ILE A 13 2.11 2.38 3.30
C ILE A 13 3.23 1.40 2.96
N LEU A 14 3.73 0.68 3.97
CA LEU A 14 4.70 -0.39 3.78
C LEU A 14 3.96 -1.71 3.90
N GLU A 15 3.87 -2.46 2.81
CA GLU A 15 3.12 -3.72 2.80
C GLU A 15 3.84 -4.81 1.99
N PHE A 16 3.52 -6.07 2.26
CA PHE A 16 4.08 -7.19 1.51
C PHE A 16 3.66 -7.13 0.03
N SER A 17 4.60 -7.46 -0.85
CA SER A 17 4.40 -7.53 -2.29
C SER A 17 5.02 -8.82 -2.83
N ARG A 18 4.61 -9.23 -4.03
CA ARG A 18 5.22 -10.39 -4.66
C ARG A 18 6.56 -9.99 -5.29
N PRO A 19 7.66 -10.71 -5.00
CA PRO A 19 8.96 -10.43 -5.61
C PRO A 19 8.89 -10.49 -7.13
N THR A 20 9.33 -9.43 -7.81
CA THR A 20 9.35 -9.35 -9.26
C THR A 20 10.58 -10.10 -9.81
N GLY A 21 10.41 -11.40 -10.06
CA GLY A 21 11.43 -12.25 -10.68
C GLY A 21 11.09 -13.72 -10.60
N ARG A 22 11.11 -14.44 -11.72
CA ARG A 22 10.64 -15.85 -11.79
C ARG A 22 11.42 -16.80 -10.88
N ILE A 23 12.71 -16.53 -10.67
CA ILE A 23 13.59 -17.33 -9.82
C ILE A 23 13.40 -16.93 -8.35
N LEU A 24 13.49 -15.64 -8.04
CA LEU A 24 13.40 -15.15 -6.67
C LEU A 24 12.01 -15.34 -6.06
N GLY A 25 10.95 -15.09 -6.84
CA GLY A 25 9.58 -15.36 -6.41
C GLY A 25 9.34 -16.83 -6.09
N ARG A 26 9.93 -17.76 -6.86
CA ARG A 26 9.88 -19.20 -6.58
C ARG A 26 10.66 -19.58 -5.32
N ALA A 27 11.84 -19.02 -5.12
CA ALA A 27 12.65 -19.25 -3.93
C ALA A 27 11.96 -18.71 -2.66
N TYR A 28 11.40 -17.50 -2.74
CA TYR A 28 10.62 -16.90 -1.66
C TYR A 28 9.37 -17.72 -1.32
N LEU A 29 8.59 -18.14 -2.33
CA LEU A 29 7.45 -19.05 -2.13
C LEU A 29 7.88 -20.39 -1.52
N ALA A 30 9.02 -20.94 -1.92
CA ALA A 30 9.53 -22.19 -1.36
C ALA A 30 9.95 -22.01 0.11
N PHE A 31 10.61 -20.90 0.46
CA PHE A 31 10.92 -20.53 1.85
C PHE A 31 9.65 -20.40 2.68
N PHE A 32 8.66 -19.65 2.20
CA PHE A 32 7.38 -19.44 2.90
C PHE A 32 6.59 -20.74 3.09
N LYS A 33 6.58 -21.63 2.08
CA LYS A 33 5.81 -22.89 2.13
C LYS A 33 6.51 -24.00 2.92
N ARG A 34 7.85 -23.98 3.02
CA ARG A 34 8.62 -25.10 3.58
C ARG A 34 9.40 -24.74 4.84
N ILE A 35 10.00 -23.57 4.90
CA ILE A 35 10.90 -23.21 6.00
C ILE A 35 10.11 -22.50 7.11
N LEU A 36 9.29 -21.51 6.76
CA LEU A 36 8.52 -20.74 7.74
C LEU A 36 7.61 -21.61 8.65
N PRO A 37 6.87 -22.63 8.14
CA PRO A 37 6.01 -23.46 9.00
C PRO A 37 6.80 -24.35 9.97
N ARG A 38 7.99 -24.80 9.54
CA ARG A 38 8.88 -25.64 10.37
C ARG A 38 9.52 -24.84 11.50
N VAL A 39 9.96 -23.61 11.20
CA VAL A 39 10.48 -22.68 12.22
C VAL A 39 9.36 -22.25 13.17
N GLY A 40 8.16 -21.99 12.65
CA GLY A 40 6.99 -21.67 13.46
C GLY A 40 6.61 -22.78 14.44
N GLN A 41 6.65 -24.05 14.00
CA GLN A 41 6.45 -25.21 14.87
C GLN A 41 7.56 -25.39 15.91
N ALA A 42 8.82 -25.10 15.56
CA ALA A 42 9.95 -25.27 16.46
C ALA A 42 9.99 -24.23 17.59
N ILE A 43 9.57 -22.99 17.32
CA ILE A 43 9.61 -21.90 18.31
C ILE A 43 8.33 -21.87 19.15
N SER A 44 7.19 -22.27 18.58
CA SER A 44 5.93 -22.31 19.30
C SER A 44 5.20 -23.63 19.00
N PRO A 45 5.41 -24.67 19.84
CA PRO A 45 4.67 -25.91 19.72
C PRO A 45 3.20 -25.59 20.03
N ASN A 46 2.37 -25.57 18.97
CA ASN A 46 0.93 -25.20 18.89
C ASN A 46 0.59 -23.95 18.05
N ALA A 47 1.56 -23.28 17.42
CA ALA A 47 1.30 -22.11 16.56
C ALA A 47 0.86 -22.44 15.11
N SER A 48 0.27 -23.60 14.86
CA SER A 48 -0.20 -23.97 13.51
C SER A 48 -1.22 -22.96 12.94
N ASN A 49 -1.92 -22.22 13.81
CA ASN A 49 -2.99 -21.31 13.43
C ASN A 49 -2.50 -19.88 13.10
N ALA A 50 -1.51 -19.34 13.83
CA ALA A 50 -1.04 -17.97 13.63
C ALA A 50 -0.22 -17.81 12.33
N TYR A 51 0.57 -18.82 11.96
CA TYR A 51 1.39 -18.81 10.75
C TYR A 51 0.64 -19.27 9.49
N GLY A 52 -0.62 -19.71 9.61
CA GLY A 52 -1.51 -19.97 8.47
C GLY A 52 -2.23 -18.72 7.97
N TYR A 53 -2.53 -17.77 8.86
CA TYR A 53 -3.20 -16.51 8.52
C TYR A 53 -2.30 -15.56 7.71
N LEU A 54 -1.02 -15.49 8.06
CA LEU A 54 -0.07 -14.57 7.41
C LEU A 54 0.11 -14.86 5.90
N PRO A 55 0.32 -16.10 5.43
CA PRO A 55 0.35 -16.39 4.00
C PRO A 55 -0.98 -16.09 3.29
N ALA A 56 -2.11 -16.32 3.95
CA ALA A 56 -3.43 -16.08 3.36
C ALA A 56 -3.68 -14.58 3.18
N SER A 57 -3.42 -13.75 4.19
CA SER A 57 -3.61 -12.30 4.13
C SER A 57 -2.69 -11.61 3.12
N VAL A 58 -1.45 -12.09 2.98
CA VAL A 58 -0.50 -11.57 1.99
C VAL A 58 -0.95 -11.87 0.54
N LEU A 59 -1.67 -12.96 0.32
CA LEU A 59 -2.13 -13.34 -1.02
C LEU A 59 -3.37 -12.54 -1.47
N GLU A 60 -4.22 -12.11 -0.53
CA GLU A 60 -5.45 -11.34 -0.81
C GLU A 60 -5.19 -9.85 -1.00
N PHE A 61 -4.06 -9.33 -0.52
CA PHE A 61 -3.77 -7.90 -0.58
C PHE A 61 -3.40 -7.44 -2.01
N PRO A 62 -3.93 -6.29 -2.49
CA PRO A 62 -3.50 -5.72 -3.76
C PRO A 62 -2.03 -5.29 -3.69
N ASP A 63 -1.24 -5.67 -4.70
CA ASP A 63 0.17 -5.33 -4.81
C ASP A 63 0.49 -4.62 -6.14
N GLY A 64 1.67 -3.99 -6.18
CA GLY A 64 2.18 -3.28 -7.35
C GLY A 64 1.20 -2.22 -7.86
N GLN A 65 0.87 -2.29 -9.14
CA GLN A 65 0.00 -1.31 -9.79
C GLN A 65 -1.41 -1.29 -9.22
N ALA A 66 -1.97 -2.44 -8.82
CA ALA A 66 -3.31 -2.50 -8.24
C ALA A 66 -3.42 -1.68 -6.95
N MET A 67 -2.35 -1.64 -6.15
CA MET A 67 -2.27 -0.81 -4.95
C MET A 67 -2.18 0.68 -5.30
N LEU A 68 -1.38 1.04 -6.32
CA LEU A 68 -1.26 2.42 -6.78
C LEU A 68 -2.59 2.95 -7.35
N ASP A 69 -3.29 2.14 -8.13
CA ASP A 69 -4.60 2.48 -8.68
C ASP A 69 -5.63 2.66 -7.56
N LEU A 70 -5.58 1.80 -6.54
CA LEU A 70 -6.43 1.94 -5.36
C LEU A 70 -6.14 3.24 -4.60
N MET A 71 -4.87 3.61 -4.43
CA MET A 71 -4.48 4.87 -3.79
C MET A 71 -4.98 6.08 -4.57
N ALA A 72 -4.81 6.07 -5.89
CA ALA A 72 -5.28 7.12 -6.79
C ALA A 72 -6.82 7.25 -6.77
N ALA A 73 -7.53 6.12 -6.85
CA ALA A 73 -9.00 6.08 -6.78
C ALA A 73 -9.55 6.61 -5.44
N ARG A 74 -8.74 6.63 -4.38
CA ARG A 74 -9.09 7.21 -3.07
C ARG A 74 -8.67 8.67 -2.90
N GLY A 75 -8.16 9.30 -3.96
CA GLY A 75 -7.88 10.74 -4.04
C GLY A 75 -6.46 11.14 -3.66
N LEU A 76 -5.50 10.21 -3.63
CA LEU A 76 -4.08 10.54 -3.51
C LEU A 76 -3.49 10.85 -4.90
N SER A 77 -2.63 11.86 -4.99
CA SER A 77 -1.83 12.17 -6.18
C SER A 77 -0.39 11.67 -6.01
N ASP A 78 0.39 11.72 -7.10
CA ASP A 78 1.84 11.42 -7.08
C ASP A 78 2.16 10.05 -6.46
N CYS A 79 1.29 9.07 -6.74
CA CYS A 79 1.41 7.73 -6.19
C CYS A 79 2.62 7.01 -6.80
N SER A 80 3.50 6.49 -5.95
CA SER A 80 4.68 5.73 -6.35
C SER A 80 4.90 4.56 -5.40
N GLY A 81 5.46 3.46 -5.93
CA GLY A 81 5.79 2.26 -5.17
C GLY A 81 7.26 1.92 -5.34
N THR A 82 7.98 1.79 -4.23
CA THR A 82 9.40 1.39 -4.22
C THR A 82 9.54 -0.01 -3.64
N PRO A 83 9.90 -1.02 -4.46
CA PRO A 83 10.17 -2.37 -3.96
C PRO A 83 11.33 -2.37 -2.98
N MET A 84 11.17 -3.11 -1.89
CA MET A 84 12.15 -3.29 -0.82
C MET A 84 12.48 -4.76 -0.66
N THR A 85 13.71 -5.05 -0.22
CA THR A 85 14.18 -6.42 0.03
C THR A 85 13.89 -7.34 -1.17
N LEU A 86 14.30 -6.89 -2.36
CA LEU A 86 14.09 -7.59 -3.63
C LEU A 86 12.61 -7.85 -3.98
N GLY A 87 11.70 -6.98 -3.52
CA GLY A 87 10.28 -7.00 -3.83
C GLY A 87 9.41 -7.83 -2.89
N ILE A 88 9.96 -8.27 -1.74
CA ILE A 88 9.19 -8.92 -0.67
C ILE A 88 8.19 -7.94 -0.04
N ALA A 89 8.57 -6.67 0.07
CA ALA A 89 7.69 -5.60 0.50
C ALA A 89 7.81 -4.43 -0.47
N THR A 90 6.80 -3.58 -0.53
CA THR A 90 6.82 -2.36 -1.31
C THR A 90 6.37 -1.20 -0.42
N LEU A 91 7.14 -0.11 -0.46
CA LEU A 91 6.76 1.15 0.15
C LEU A 91 5.97 1.96 -0.88
N TYR A 92 4.66 2.09 -0.66
CA TYR A 92 3.79 2.93 -1.46
C TYR A 92 3.66 4.31 -0.81
N ILE A 93 3.80 5.36 -1.61
CA ILE A 93 3.68 6.74 -1.15
C ILE A 93 2.74 7.51 -2.08
N GLY A 94 1.81 8.26 -1.51
CA GLY A 94 0.95 9.19 -2.23
C GLY A 94 0.76 10.48 -1.44
N THR A 95 0.38 11.56 -2.13
CA THR A 95 0.20 12.89 -1.55
C THR A 95 -1.29 13.25 -1.54
N LYS A 96 -1.78 13.83 -0.45
CA LYS A 96 -3.12 14.43 -0.44
C LYS A 96 -3.07 15.76 -1.20
N PRO A 97 -3.86 15.96 -2.27
CA PRO A 97 -3.86 17.20 -3.01
C PRO A 97 -4.18 18.40 -2.11
N VAL A 98 -3.55 19.53 -2.41
CA VAL A 98 -4.01 20.82 -1.89
C VAL A 98 -5.24 21.19 -2.72
N LEU A 99 -6.41 21.31 -2.07
CA LEU A 99 -7.57 21.89 -2.74
C LEU A 99 -7.17 23.27 -3.23
N ALA A 100 -7.16 23.46 -4.56
CA ALA A 100 -7.06 24.79 -5.12
C ALA A 100 -8.22 25.60 -4.53
N ALA A 101 -7.92 26.73 -3.89
CA ALA A 101 -8.96 27.62 -3.42
C ALA A 101 -9.86 27.92 -4.63
N SER A 102 -11.15 27.61 -4.51
CA SER A 102 -12.17 28.02 -5.47
C SER A 102 -11.92 29.50 -5.78
N GLY A 103 -11.61 29.80 -7.04
CA GLY A 103 -11.29 31.16 -7.49
C GLY A 103 -12.38 32.15 -7.05
N PRO A 104 -12.06 33.45 -6.96
CA PRO A 104 -12.98 34.46 -6.44
C PRO A 104 -14.32 34.36 -7.16
N LYS A 105 -15.37 34.09 -6.39
CA LYS A 105 -16.76 34.18 -6.84
C LYS A 105 -16.94 35.62 -7.33
N ALA A 106 -17.07 35.80 -8.64
CA ALA A 106 -17.33 37.11 -9.22
C ALA A 106 -18.61 37.66 -8.58
N GLU A 107 -18.46 38.62 -7.67
CA GLU A 107 -19.57 39.42 -7.17
C GLU A 107 -20.05 40.26 -8.34
N GLY A 108 -21.17 39.83 -8.92
CA GLY A 108 -21.93 40.63 -9.87
C GLY A 108 -22.36 41.90 -9.17
N GLY A 109 -21.70 43.01 -9.51
CA GLY A 109 -22.07 44.34 -9.07
C GLY A 109 -23.51 44.62 -9.45
N HIS A 110 -24.37 44.76 -8.44
CA HIS A 110 -25.65 45.40 -8.62
C HIS A 110 -25.36 46.90 -8.74
N GLY A 111 -25.38 47.37 -10.00
CA GLY A 111 -25.30 48.78 -10.34
C GLY A 111 -26.48 49.53 -9.72
N VAL A 112 -26.16 50.64 -9.07
CA VAL A 112 -27.09 51.68 -8.68
C VAL A 112 -27.53 52.42 -9.93
N ALA A 113 -28.84 52.50 -10.16
CA ALA A 113 -29.54 53.63 -10.75
C ALA A 113 -31.02 53.54 -10.35
#